data_AF-A0A1C5AMY8-F1
#
_entry.id   AF-A0A1C5AMY8-F1
#
_cell.length_a   1.000
_cell.length_b   1.000
_cell.length_c   1.000
_cell.angle_alpha   90.00
_cell.angle_beta   90.00
_cell.angle_gamma   90.00
#
_symmetry.space_group_name_H-M   'P 1'
#
loop_
_entity.id
_entity.type
_entity.pdbx_description
1 polymer ?
#
loop_
_entity_poly.entity_id
_entity_poly.type
_entity_poly.pdbx_seq_one_letter_code
_entity_poly.pdbx_strand_id
1 'polypeptide(L)' 'MKTLTRTRLRRGVAFMAALLCVSTLFAAPARADNPIVQTIYTADPAPLVYNGRIYLYTGHDEDGSTYFTMKDWRVFS' A
#
# COMPACT_ATOMS: atom_id res chain seq x y z
N MET A 1 -50.94 12.93 0.76
CA MET A 1 -49.79 13.84 0.50
C MET A 1 -48.47 13.45 1.18
N LYS A 2 -48.43 12.62 2.24
CA LYS A 2 -47.18 12.21 2.93
C LYS A 2 -46.32 11.18 2.17
N THR A 3 -46.95 10.34 1.35
CA THR A 3 -46.28 9.25 0.60
C THR A 3 -45.40 9.76 -0.54
N LEU A 4 -45.82 10.83 -1.21
CA LEU A 4 -45.10 11.45 -2.34
C LEU A 4 -43.76 12.07 -1.87
N THR A 5 -43.75 12.68 -0.68
CA THR A 5 -42.56 13.28 -0.06
C THR A 5 -41.53 12.22 0.35
N ARG A 6 -41.98 11.06 0.86
CA ARG A 6 -41.11 9.91 1.17
C ARG A 6 -40.49 9.28 -0.07
N THR A 7 -41.23 9.19 -1.17
CA THR A 7 -40.71 8.66 -2.44
C THR A 7 -39.69 9.60 -3.09
N ARG A 8 -39.90 10.93 -3.01
CA ARG A 8 -38.92 11.92 -3.48
C ARG A 8 -37.63 11.88 -2.66
N LEU A 9 -37.73 11.74 -1.33
CA LEU A 9 -36.57 11.58 -0.45
C LEU A 9 -35.78 10.31 -0.76
N ARG A 10 -36.45 9.17 -0.94
CA ARG A 10 -35.79 7.90 -1.31
C ARG A 10 -35.07 7.95 -2.65
N ARG A 11 -35.67 8.59 -3.66
CA ARG A 11 -35.03 8.78 -4.98
C ARG A 11 -33.82 9.71 -4.90
N GLY A 12 -33.91 10.78 -4.09
CA GLY A 12 -32.78 11.65 -3.81
C GLY A 12 -31.61 10.92 -3.15
N VAL A 13 -31.90 10.11 -2.12
CA VAL A 13 -30.88 9.28 -1.44
C VAL A 13 -30.24 8.26 -2.38
N ALA A 14 -31.06 7.57 -3.19
CA ALA A 14 -30.54 6.61 -4.17
C ALA A 14 -29.64 7.27 -5.23
N PHE A 15 -30.01 8.47 -5.68
CA PHE A 15 -29.22 9.23 -6.64
C PHE A 15 -27.88 9.70 -6.05
N MET A 16 -27.89 10.20 -4.81
CA MET A 16 -26.67 10.58 -4.09
C MET A 16 -25.75 9.38 -3.84
N ALA A 17 -26.31 8.22 -3.46
CA ALA A 17 -25.54 7.00 -3.29
C ALA A 17 -24.92 6.53 -4.62
N ALA A 18 -25.67 6.59 -5.72
CA ALA A 18 -25.16 6.25 -7.04
C ALA A 18 -24.01 7.18 -7.48
N LEU A 19 -24.14 8.50 -7.25
CA LEU A 19 -23.06 9.45 -7.52
C LEU A 19 -21.80 9.16 -6.71
N LEU A 20 -21.94 8.80 -5.43
CA LEU A 20 -20.82 8.42 -4.57
C LEU A 20 -20.15 7.11 -5.05
N CYS A 21 -20.92 6.12 -5.53
CA CYS A 21 -20.35 4.89 -6.08
C CYS A 21 -19.64 5.13 -7.42
N VAL A 22 -20.13 6.05 -8.26
CA VAL A 22 -19.47 6.39 -9.53
C VAL A 22 -18.16 7.13 -9.29
N SER A 23 -18.06 7.97 -8.25
CA SER A 23 -16.80 8.68 -7.97
C SER A 23 -15.66 7.76 -7.54
N THR A 24 -15.94 6.61 -6.92
CA THR A 24 -14.89 5.65 -6.54
C THR A 24 -14.24 4.95 -7.75
N LEU A 25 -14.90 4.95 -8.92
CA LEU A 25 -14.32 4.39 -10.15
C LEU A 25 -13.16 5.21 -10.70
N PHE A 26 -13.04 6.48 -10.29
CA PHE A 26 -11.98 7.39 -10.72
C PHE A 26 -10.96 7.68 -9.61
N ALA A 27 -10.88 6.81 -8.60
CA ALA A 27 -9.86 6.93 -7.56
C ALA A 27 -8.46 6.76 -8.17
N ALA A 28 -7.53 7.67 -7.83
CA ALA A 28 -6.14 7.55 -8.23
C ALA A 28 -5.54 6.25 -7.66
N PRO A 29 -4.58 5.61 -8.36
CA PRO A 29 -3.91 4.42 -7.86
C PRO A 29 -3.21 4.75 -6.53
N ALA A 30 -3.36 3.87 -5.55
CA ALA A 30 -2.62 3.95 -4.30
C ALA A 30 -1.11 3.79 -4.61
N ARG A 31 -0.28 4.66 -4.01
CA ARG A 31 1.17 4.53 -4.05
C ARG A 31 1.61 3.76 -2.81
N ALA A 32 2.28 2.64 -3.01
CA ALA A 32 2.96 1.94 -1.94
C ALA A 32 4.45 2.30 -1.99
N ASP A 33 5.06 2.47 -0.83
CA ASP A 33 6.52 2.68 -0.72
C ASP A 33 7.30 1.35 -0.77
N ASN A 34 6.60 0.22 -0.74
CA ASN A 34 7.20 -1.09 -0.84
C ASN A 34 7.39 -1.54 -2.29
N PRO A 35 8.49 -2.27 -2.59
CA PRO A 35 9.58 -2.59 -1.68
C PRO A 35 10.48 -1.36 -1.42
N ILE A 36 10.95 -1.23 -0.17
CA ILE A 36 11.75 -0.09 0.30
C ILE A 36 13.19 -0.09 -0.25
N VAL A 37 13.68 -1.25 -0.69
CA VAL A 37 14.91 -1.38 -1.47
C VAL A 37 14.52 -1.91 -2.84
N GLN A 38 14.87 -1.18 -3.90
CA GLN A 38 14.43 -1.46 -5.28
C GLN A 38 15.60 -1.77 -6.23
N THR A 39 16.83 -1.76 -5.72
CA THR A 39 18.06 -1.87 -6.52
C THR A 39 18.72 -3.25 -6.43
N ILE A 40 18.40 -4.04 -5.41
CA ILE A 40 18.90 -5.40 -5.18
C ILE A 40 17.82 -6.23 -4.48
N TYR A 41 17.93 -7.56 -4.53
CA TYR A 41 17.09 -8.45 -3.74
C TYR A 41 17.59 -8.54 -2.30
N THR A 42 16.71 -8.25 -1.35
CA THR A 42 17.04 -8.20 0.08
C THR A 42 16.22 -9.20 0.88
N ALA A 43 16.85 -9.90 1.82
CA ALA A 43 16.21 -10.88 2.70
C ALA A 43 16.54 -10.64 4.18
N ASP A 44 15.74 -11.22 5.07
CA ASP A 44 15.97 -11.25 6.53
C ASP A 44 16.23 -9.86 7.17
N PRO A 45 15.27 -8.92 7.06
CA PRO A 45 15.45 -7.57 7.60
C PRO A 45 15.60 -7.55 9.13
N ALA A 46 16.66 -6.91 9.61
CA ALA A 46 16.96 -6.65 11.01
C ALA A 46 17.09 -5.14 11.26
N PRO A 47 16.01 -4.44 11.63
CA PRO A 47 16.03 -2.99 11.85
C PRO A 47 16.67 -2.61 13.19
N LEU A 48 17.49 -1.56 13.18
CA LEU A 48 18.03 -0.87 14.35
C LEU A 48 17.55 0.58 14.36
N VAL A 49 16.91 1.00 15.45
CA VAL A 49 16.55 2.40 15.67
C VAL A 49 17.62 3.08 16.50
N TYR A 50 18.25 4.11 15.98
CA TYR A 50 19.24 4.90 16.70
C TYR A 50 19.10 6.39 16.34
N ASN A 51 19.00 7.25 17.36
CA ASN A 51 18.84 8.70 17.23
C ASN A 51 17.74 9.14 16.24
N GLY A 52 16.59 8.45 16.26
CA GLY A 52 15.46 8.77 15.38
C GLY A 52 15.61 8.34 13.93
N ARG A 53 16.65 7.56 13.59
CA ARG A 53 16.85 6.95 12.27
C ARG A 53 16.75 5.44 12.37
N ILE A 54 16.15 4.82 11.34
CA ILE A 54 16.16 3.37 11.16
C ILE A 54 17.37 3.02 10.29
N TYR A 55 18.18 2.08 10.77
CA TYR A 55 19.21 1.42 9.99
C TYR A 55 18.73 0.00 9.72
N LEU A 56 18.52 -0.35 8.46
CA LEU A 56 18.01 -1.66 8.07
C LEU A 56 19.16 -2.54 7.60
N TYR A 57 19.52 -3.52 8.42
CA TYR A 57 20.46 -4.58 8.05
C TYR A 57 19.70 -5.69 7.34
N THR A 58 20.25 -6.21 6.24
CA THR A 58 19.57 -7.22 5.41
C THR A 58 20.60 -8.02 4.61
N GLY A 59 20.29 -9.28 4.32
CA GLY A 59 21.05 -10.08 3.37
C GLY A 59 20.82 -9.62 1.93
N HIS A 60 21.76 -9.91 1.04
CA HIS A 60 21.64 -9.70 -0.40
C HIS A 60 21.52 -11.05 -1.12
N ASP A 61 20.33 -11.32 -1.65
CA ASP A 61 20.06 -12.50 -2.48
C ASP A 61 20.49 -12.25 -3.92
N GLU A 62 20.98 -13.30 -4.59
CA GLU A 62 21.30 -13.26 -6.01
C GLU A 62 20.05 -13.39 -6.89
N ASP A 63 20.13 -12.88 -8.12
CA ASP A 63 19.07 -13.03 -9.11
C ASP A 63 18.71 -14.51 -9.34
N GLY A 64 17.44 -14.84 -9.14
CA GLY A 64 16.94 -16.21 -9.32
C GLY A 64 17.37 -17.20 -8.22
N SER A 65 17.84 -16.72 -7.07
CA SER A 65 18.17 -17.58 -5.94
C SER A 65 16.96 -18.43 -5.51
N THR A 66 17.18 -19.73 -5.32
CA THR A 66 16.17 -20.70 -4.85
C THR A 66 16.48 -21.25 -3.45
N TYR A 67 17.60 -20.82 -2.86
CA TYR A 67 18.08 -21.26 -1.55
C TYR A 67 18.87 -20.13 -0.86
N PHE A 68 19.47 -20.40 0.29
CA PHE A 68 20.28 -19.43 1.03
C PHE A 68 21.65 -19.21 0.35
N THR A 69 21.66 -18.46 -0.76
CA THR A 69 22.87 -18.04 -1.47
C THR A 69 23.09 -16.54 -1.23
N MET A 70 23.71 -16.22 -0.09
CA MET A 70 23.95 -14.84 0.33
C MET A 70 25.45 -14.54 0.32
N LYS A 71 25.89 -13.65 -0.57
CA LYS A 71 27.32 -13.26 -0.67
C LYS A 71 27.73 -12.25 0.39
N ASP A 72 26.84 -11.31 0.68
CA ASP A 72 27.13 -10.19 1.56
C ASP A 72 25.89 -9.72 2.35
N TRP A 73 26.16 -8.87 3.33
CA TRP A 73 25.16 -8.13 4.09
C TRP A 73 25.20 -6.66 3.69
N ARG A 74 24.04 -6.01 3.68
CA ARG A 74 23.87 -4.58 3.39
C ARG A 74 23.18 -3.85 4.53
N VAL A 75 23.45 -2.54 4.62
CA VAL A 75 22.78 -1.63 5.54
C VAL A 75 22.24 -0.42 4.78
N PHE A 76 20.99 -0.06 5.07
CA PHE A 76 20.29 1.11 4.51
C PHE A 76 19.83 2.04 5.64
N SER A 77 19.64 3.34 5.38
CA SER A 77 19.30 4.34 6.41
C SER A 77 18.52 5.55 5.89
#